data_AF-A0A2N6DBB3-F1
#
_entry.id   AF-A0A2N6DBB3-F1
#
_cell.length_a   1.000
_cell.length_b   1.000
_cell.length_c   1.000
_cell.angle_alpha   90.00
_cell.angle_beta   90.00
_cell.angle_gamma   90.00
#
_symmetry.space_group_name_H-M   'P 1'
#
loop_
_entity.id
_entity.type
_entity.pdbx_description
1 polymer ?
#
loop_
_entity_poly.entity_id
_entity_poly.type
_entity_poly.pdbx_seq_one_letter_code
_entity_poly.pdbx_strand_id
1 'polypeptide(L)' 'MFHNISKIIQFYSQGFKSMTVCKTLWKVIIIKLAVMFLVLKIFFFQGYLDNKFDNDVQKYDYVIDQITNITN' A
#
# COMPACT_ATOMS: atom_id res chain seq x y z
N MET A 1 22.51 19.73 27.77
CA MET A 1 23.12 18.81 26.79
C MET A 1 22.22 18.48 25.58
N PHE A 2 21.12 19.20 25.30
CA PHE A 2 20.19 18.91 24.19
C PHE A 2 20.12 19.98 23.07
N HIS A 3 20.89 21.06 23.17
CA HIS A 3 20.78 22.22 22.26
C HIS A 3 21.19 21.94 20.80
N ASN A 4 21.96 20.89 20.54
CA ASN A 4 22.54 20.64 19.22
C ASN A 4 21.57 19.93 18.25
N ILE A 5 20.70 19.07 18.76
CA ILE A 5 19.73 18.30 17.95
C ILE A 5 18.70 19.24 17.33
N SER A 6 18.27 20.26 18.07
CA SER A 6 17.30 21.24 17.58
C SER A 6 17.83 22.03 16.37
N LYS A 7 19.14 22.34 16.35
CA LYS A 7 19.78 22.99 15.19
C LYS A 7 19.87 22.07 13.97
N ILE A 8 20.16 20.78 14.19
CA ILE A 8 20.22 19.78 13.11
C ILE A 8 18.84 19.58 12.48
N ILE A 9 17.79 19.49 13.31
CA ILE A 9 16.40 19.39 12.85
C ILE A 9 15.98 20.66 12.09
N GLN A 10 16.32 21.84 12.62
CA GLN A 10 16.02 23.10 11.95
C GLN A 10 16.74 23.22 10.62
N PHE A 11 18.03 22.88 10.54
CA PHE A 11 18.81 22.88 9.30
C PHE A 11 18.23 21.91 8.26
N TYR A 12 17.87 20.68 8.67
CA TYR A 12 17.25 19.70 7.79
C TYR A 12 15.88 20.19 7.27
N SER A 13 15.04 20.71 8.16
CA SER A 13 13.73 21.27 7.81
C SER A 13 13.85 22.50 6.90
N GLN A 14 14.81 23.40 7.17
CA GLN A 14 15.07 24.59 6.36
C GLN A 14 15.61 24.22 4.97
N GLY A 15 16.59 23.32 4.89
CA GLY A 15 17.14 22.81 3.65
C GLY A 15 16.09 22.08 2.80
N PHE A 16 15.31 21.19 3.42
CA PHE A 16 14.22 20.47 2.78
C PHE A 16 13.13 21.42 2.25
N LYS A 17 12.82 22.50 2.99
CA LYS A 17 11.83 23.49 2.57
C LYS A 17 12.35 24.40 1.45
N SER A 18 13.64 24.74 1.46
CA SER A 18 14.30 25.60 0.47
C SER A 18 14.57 24.87 -0.86
N MET A 19 14.77 23.55 -0.84
CA MET A 19 15.06 22.76 -2.03
C MET A 19 13.79 22.34 -2.79
N THR A 20 13.55 22.97 -3.95
CA THR A 20 12.50 22.58 -4.90
C THR A 20 12.70 21.16 -5.43
N VAL A 21 13.96 20.74 -5.63
CA VAL A 21 14.33 19.42 -6.16
C VAL A 21 13.81 18.28 -5.29
N CYS A 22 13.94 18.39 -3.96
CA CYS A 22 13.50 17.35 -3.03
C CYS A 22 11.97 17.19 -3.05
N LYS A 23 11.23 18.31 -3.07
CA LYS A 23 9.76 18.31 -3.20
C LYS A 23 9.32 17.71 -4.53
N THR A 24 10.00 18.04 -5.63
CA THR A 24 9.72 17.47 -6.95
C THR A 24 9.95 15.97 -6.96
N LEU A 25 11.06 15.50 -6.39
CA LEU A 25 11.36 14.08 -6.31
C LEU A 25 10.31 13.32 -5.48
N TRP A 26 9.91 13.87 -4.34
CA TRP A 26 8.89 13.28 -3.48
C TRP A 26 7.52 13.20 -4.17
N LYS A 27 7.14 14.24 -4.94
CA LYS A 27 5.95 14.21 -5.80
C LYS A 27 6.03 13.08 -6.82
N VAL A 28 7.18 12.89 -7.48
CA VAL A 28 7.37 11.80 -8.45
C VAL A 28 7.24 10.43 -7.78
N ILE A 29 7.84 10.25 -6.59
CA ILE A 29 7.74 9.00 -5.82
C ILE A 29 6.28 8.72 -5.43
N ILE A 30 5.55 9.71 -4.93
CA ILE A 30 4.13 9.57 -4.58
C ILE A 30 3.29 9.22 -5.79
N ILE A 31 3.48 9.94 -6.90
CA ILE A 31 2.78 9.65 -8.15
C ILE A 31 3.06 8.22 -8.59
N LYS A 32 4.34 7.80 -8.55
CA LYS A 32 4.73 6.45 -8.94
C LYS A 32 4.07 5.40 -8.03
N LEU A 33 4.08 5.60 -6.71
CA LEU A 33 3.41 4.72 -5.76
C LEU A 33 1.90 4.67 -5.97
N ALA A 34 1.26 5.82 -6.21
CA ALA A 34 -0.17 5.90 -6.50
C ALA A 34 -0.52 5.17 -7.80
N VAL A 35 0.26 5.36 -8.86
CA VAL A 35 0.08 4.68 -10.15
C VAL A 35 0.29 3.17 -10.01
N MET A 36 1.37 2.73 -9.34
CA MET A 36 1.61 1.30 -9.11
C MET A 36 0.50 0.67 -8.26
N PHE A 37 0.05 1.36 -7.21
CA PHE A 37 -1.06 0.91 -6.38
C PHE A 37 -2.38 0.87 -7.16
N LEU A 38 -2.67 1.87 -8.00
CA LEU A 38 -3.90 1.93 -8.78
C LEU A 38 -3.92 0.87 -9.88
N VAL A 39 -2.81 0.66 -10.59
CA VAL A 39 -2.68 -0.40 -11.61
C VAL A 39 -2.79 -1.78 -10.96
N LEU A 40 -2.07 -2.04 -9.86
CA LEU A 40 -2.23 -3.29 -9.11
C LEU A 40 -3.65 -3.43 -8.57
N LYS A 41 -4.27 -2.35 -8.07
CA LYS A 41 -5.66 -2.42 -7.59
C LYS A 41 -6.62 -2.79 -8.72
N ILE A 42 -6.58 -2.10 -9.84
CA ILE A 42 -7.49 -2.31 -10.96
C ILE A 42 -7.22 -3.68 -11.60
N PHE A 43 -5.97 -3.99 -11.95
CA PHE A 43 -5.61 -5.24 -12.62
C PHE A 43 -5.69 -6.47 -11.70
N PHE A 44 -5.12 -6.37 -10.49
CA PHE A 44 -5.03 -7.48 -9.54
C PHE A 44 -6.31 -7.65 -8.71
N PHE A 45 -7.15 -6.62 -8.50
CA PHE A 45 -8.45 -6.81 -7.83
C PHE A 45 -9.62 -6.94 -8.80
N GLN A 46 -9.73 -6.22 -9.93
CA GLN A 46 -10.83 -6.53 -10.87
C GLN A 46 -10.62 -7.89 -11.51
N GLY A 47 -9.40 -8.22 -11.96
CA GLY A 47 -9.11 -9.54 -12.50
C GLY A 47 -9.27 -10.69 -11.52
N TYR A 48 -9.18 -10.44 -10.20
CA TYR A 48 -9.25 -11.48 -9.15
C TYR A 48 -10.61 -11.54 -8.42
N LEU A 49 -11.33 -10.42 -8.28
CA LEU A 49 -12.65 -10.36 -7.64
C LEU A 49 -13.79 -10.60 -8.65
N ASP A 50 -13.76 -9.98 -9.84
CA ASP A 50 -14.85 -10.18 -10.82
C ASP A 50 -14.86 -11.58 -11.45
N ASN A 51 -13.68 -12.21 -11.60
CA ASN A 51 -13.58 -13.49 -12.33
C ASN A 51 -13.65 -14.74 -11.42
N LYS A 52 -13.94 -14.60 -10.13
CA LYS A 52 -14.10 -15.77 -9.25
C LYS A 52 -15.45 -15.92 -8.59
N PHE A 53 -16.34 -14.92 -8.65
CA PHE A 53 -17.49 -14.90 -7.76
C PHE A 53 -18.78 -14.39 -8.39
N ASP A 54 -19.29 -15.20 -9.31
CA ASP A 54 -20.74 -15.34 -9.49
C ASP A 54 -21.38 -16.03 -8.25
N ASN A 55 -20.60 -16.79 -7.45
CA ASN A 55 -21.06 -17.47 -6.22
C ASN A 55 -19.92 -17.69 -5.18
N ASP A 56 -19.36 -16.62 -4.62
CA ASP A 56 -18.43 -16.63 -3.46
C ASP A 56 -18.87 -17.58 -2.34
N VAL A 57 -20.16 -17.51 -2.00
CA VAL A 57 -20.73 -18.14 -0.81
C VAL A 57 -20.60 -19.68 -0.84
N GLN A 58 -20.66 -20.31 -2.03
CA GLN A 58 -20.64 -21.77 -2.17
C GLN A 58 -19.24 -22.39 -2.02
N LYS A 59 -18.19 -21.64 -2.34
CA LYS A 59 -16.80 -22.14 -2.22
C LYS A 59 -16.30 -22.09 -0.79
N TYR A 60 -16.72 -21.09 -0.02
CA TYR A 60 -16.42 -21.01 1.40
C TYR A 60 -17.05 -22.19 2.16
N ASP A 61 -18.33 -22.49 1.90
CA ASP A 61 -19.00 -23.64 2.52
C ASP A 61 -18.32 -24.96 2.17
N TYR A 62 -17.92 -25.18 0.91
CA TYR A 62 -17.24 -26.42 0.51
C TYR A 62 -15.87 -26.61 1.18
N VAL A 63 -15.09 -25.53 1.36
CA VAL A 63 -13.78 -25.61 2.01
C VAL A 63 -13.92 -25.82 3.53
N ILE A 64 -14.89 -25.17 4.17
CA ILE A 64 -15.22 -25.38 5.59
C ILE A 64 -15.62 -26.85 5.83
N ASP A 65 -16.46 -27.40 4.95
CA ASP A 65 -16.99 -28.76 5.09
C ASP A 65 -15.90 -29.83 4.93
N GLN A 66 -14.93 -29.60 4.04
CA GLN A 66 -13.76 -30.48 3.87
C GLN A 66 -12.81 -30.43 5.07
N ILE A 67 -12.51 -29.24 5.61
CA ILE A 67 -11.63 -29.10 6.78
C ILE A 67 -12.27 -29.75 8.02
N THR A 68 -13.59 -29.63 8.15
CA THR A 68 -14.34 -30.20 9.28
C THR A 68 -14.46 -31.73 9.19
N ASN A 69 -14.74 -32.28 8.01
CA ASN A 69 -14.84 -33.74 7.81
C ASN A 69 -13.51 -34.49 7.97
N ILE A 70 -12.37 -33.87 7.63
CA ILE A 70 -11.04 -34.49 7.79
C ILE A 70 -10.66 -34.70 9.26
N THR A 71 -11.35 -34.02 10.19
CA THR A 71 -11.03 -34.06 11.63
C THR A 71 -11.83 -35.13 12.41
N ASN A 72 -12.73 -35.88 11.76
CA ASN A 72 -13.50 -36.99 12.35
C ASN A 72 -13.07 -38.34 11.76
#